data_AF-A0A3D3PPJ0-F1
#
_entry.id   AF-A0A3D3PPJ0-F1
#
_cell.length_a   1.000
_cell.length_b   1.000
_cell.length_c   1.000
_cell.angle_alpha   90.00
_cell.angle_beta   90.00
_cell.angle_gamma   90.00
#
_symmetry.space_group_name_H-M   'P 1'
#
loop_
_entity.id
_entity.type
_entity.pdbx_description
1 polymer ?
#
loop_
_entity_poly.entity_id
_entity_poly.type
_entity_poly.pdbx_seq_one_letter_code
_entity_poly.pdbx_strand_id
1 'polypeptide(L)'
;MRGEYGNSLANLYPEQAHAVLTPNAHGGYTASVRAPLATLCGADRLCRLFPSGGGRAAAAGINHLAPERLSAFVQAFEQAFRTN
;
A
#
# COMPACT_ATOMS: atom_id res chain seq x y z
N MET A 1 3.24 0.18 -18.48
CA MET A 1 4.06 -0.67 -17.61
C MET A 1 4.09 -0.06 -16.21
N ARG A 2 3.13 -0.39 -15.33
CA ARG A 2 3.06 0.18 -13.96
C ARG A 2 3.70 -0.73 -12.90
N GLY A 3 4.04 -1.97 -13.28
CA GLY A 3 4.66 -2.96 -12.40
C GLY A 3 6.14 -2.71 -12.13
N GLU A 4 6.90 -2.18 -13.09
CA GLU A 4 8.35 -2.02 -12.96
C GLU A 4 8.77 -0.92 -11.97
N TYR A 5 8.05 0.20 -11.88
CA TYR A 5 8.43 1.28 -10.96
C TYR A 5 8.30 0.86 -9.48
N GLY A 6 7.23 0.13 -9.16
CA GLY A 6 7.06 -0.45 -7.82
C GLY A 6 8.07 -1.57 -7.51
N ASN A 7 8.62 -2.23 -8.53
CA ASN A 7 9.64 -3.28 -8.36
C ASN A 7 11.04 -2.67 -8.19
N SER A 8 11.35 -1.59 -8.90
CA SER A 8 12.62 -0.87 -8.77
C SER A 8 12.76 -0.21 -7.39
N LEU A 9 11.71 0.43 -6.86
CA LEU A 9 11.73 1.01 -5.52
C LEU A 9 11.87 -0.05 -4.42
N ALA A 10 11.18 -1.18 -4.54
CA ALA A 10 11.31 -2.29 -3.61
C ALA A 10 12.74 -2.88 -3.62
N ASN A 11 13.41 -2.93 -4.77
CA ASN A 11 14.81 -3.37 -4.87
C ASN A 11 15.82 -2.35 -4.31
N LEU A 12 15.53 -1.05 -4.39
CA LEU A 12 16.39 0.02 -3.87
C LEU A 12 16.30 0.14 -2.34
N TYR A 13 15.12 -0.08 -1.76
CA TYR A 13 14.89 -0.05 -0.31
C TYR A 13 14.14 -1.31 0.14
N PRO A 14 14.82 -2.48 0.16
CA PRO A 14 14.20 -3.78 0.46
C PRO A 14 13.62 -3.86 1.88
N GLU A 15 14.05 -2.97 2.77
CA GLU A 15 13.58 -2.92 4.16
C GLU A 15 12.34 -2.04 4.35
N GLN A 16 11.91 -1.30 3.32
CA GLN A 16 10.80 -0.35 3.43
C GLN A 16 9.59 -0.79 2.61
N ALA A 17 8.41 -0.61 3.20
CA ALA A 17 7.15 -0.74 2.49
C ALA A 17 6.92 0.49 1.62
N HIS A 18 6.23 0.31 0.48
CA HIS A 18 5.91 1.41 -0.42
C HIS A 18 4.41 1.41 -0.73
N ALA A 19 3.78 2.58 -0.60
CA ALA A 19 2.41 2.80 -1.02
C ALA A 19 2.34 3.85 -2.13
N VAL A 20 1.66 3.53 -3.23
CA VAL A 20 1.40 4.45 -4.34
C VAL A 20 -0.09 4.77 -4.37
N LEU A 21 -0.43 6.04 -4.27
CA LEU A 21 -1.80 6.55 -4.34
C LEU A 21 -2.01 7.21 -5.70
N THR A 22 -3.02 6.76 -6.44
CA THR A 22 -3.38 7.34 -7.74
C THR A 22 -4.83 7.82 -7.67
N PRO A 23 -5.15 9.07 -8.06
CA PRO A 23 -6.54 9.52 -8.14
C PRO A 23 -7.37 8.60 -9.05
N ASN A 24 -8.59 8.26 -8.64
CA ASN A 24 -9.52 7.46 -9.42
C ASN A 24 -10.73 8.27 -9.90
N ALA A 25 -11.47 7.70 -10.86
CA ALA A 25 -12.63 8.36 -11.48
C ALA A 25 -13.83 8.56 -10.52
N HIS A 26 -13.78 7.97 -9.33
CA HIS A 26 -14.83 8.07 -8.31
C HIS A 26 -14.57 9.21 -7.31
N GLY A 27 -13.58 10.08 -7.56
CA GLY A 27 -13.25 11.21 -6.68
C GLY A 27 -12.43 10.83 -5.44
N GLY A 28 -11.86 9.61 -5.41
CA GLY A 28 -10.95 9.15 -4.36
C GLY A 28 -9.61 8.70 -4.93
N TYR A 29 -8.96 7.78 -4.25
CA TYR A 29 -7.65 7.23 -4.64
C TYR A 29 -7.71 5.71 -4.78
N THR A 30 -6.95 5.17 -5.73
CA THR A 30 -6.54 3.76 -5.73
C THR A 30 -5.19 3.67 -5.03
N ALA A 31 -5.11 2.85 -3.99
CA ALA A 31 -3.87 2.62 -3.25
C ALA A 31 -3.25 1.29 -3.68
N SER A 32 -1.97 1.28 -4.02
CA SER A 32 -1.19 0.08 -4.29
C SER A 32 -0.06 -0.03 -3.26
N VAL A 33 -0.07 -1.10 -2.46
CA VAL A 33 0.87 -1.33 -1.37
C VAL A 33 1.79 -2.50 -1.70
N ARG A 34 3.09 -2.27 -1.54
CA ARG A 34 4.15 -3.29 -1.59
C ARG A 34 4.75 -3.40 -0.19
N ALA A 35 4.74 -4.61 0.37
CA ALA A 35 5.44 -4.88 1.62
C ALA A 35 6.97 -4.80 1.39
N PRO A 36 7.77 -4.62 2.46
CA PRO A 36 9.22 -4.74 2.37
C PRO A 36 9.63 -6.08 1.78
N LEU A 37 10.68 -6.12 0.95
CA LEU A 37 11.23 -7.38 0.44
C LEU A 37 11.84 -8.24 1.55
N ALA A 38 12.25 -7.64 2.67
CA ALA A 38 12.80 -8.36 3.81
C ALA A 38 11.77 -9.26 4.52
N THR A 39 10.50 -8.84 4.59
CA THR A 39 9.44 -9.55 5.32
C THR A 39 8.36 -10.13 4.41
N LEU A 40 8.12 -9.52 3.25
CA LEU A 40 7.10 -9.89 2.26
C LEU A 40 5.70 -10.09 2.87
N CYS A 41 5.40 -9.40 3.97
CA CYS A 41 4.16 -9.57 4.71
C CYS A 41 3.60 -8.22 5.23
N GLY A 42 2.29 -8.18 5.51
CA GLY A 42 1.61 -7.03 6.11
C GLY A 42 0.80 -6.17 5.13
N ALA A 43 1.03 -6.29 3.82
CA ALA A 43 0.29 -5.49 2.82
C ALA A 43 -1.20 -5.87 2.79
N ASP A 44 -1.53 -7.16 2.82
CA ASP A 44 -2.91 -7.63 2.85
C ASP A 44 -3.64 -7.22 4.13
N ARG A 45 -2.97 -7.32 5.28
CA ARG A 45 -3.53 -6.92 6.58
C ARG A 45 -3.89 -5.44 6.58
N LEU A 46 -3.00 -4.57 6.09
CA LEU A 46 -3.27 -3.14 5.97
C LEU A 46 -4.45 -2.88 5.02
N CYS A 47 -4.41 -3.40 3.79
CA CYS A 47 -5.43 -3.13 2.79
C CYS A 47 -6.82 -3.59 3.25
N ARG A 48 -6.94 -4.73 3.94
CA ARG A 48 -8.21 -5.24 4.47
C ARG A 48 -8.89 -4.33 5.51
N LEU A 49 -8.18 -3.37 6.10
CA LEU A 49 -8.77 -2.38 7.01
C LEU A 49 -9.63 -1.33 6.27
N PHE A 50 -9.57 -1.31 4.94
CA PHE A 50 -10.28 -0.35 4.10
C PHE A 50 -11.30 -1.08 3.20
N PRO A 51 -12.48 -0.49 2.94
CA PRO A 51 -13.43 -1.00 1.96
C PRO A 51 -12.75 -1.15 0.60
N SER A 52 -13.10 -2.20 -0.14
CA SER A 52 -12.49 -2.58 -1.42
C SER A 52 -10.99 -2.92 -1.36
N GLY A 53 -10.42 -3.06 -0.16
CA GLY A 53 -9.04 -3.43 0.04
C GLY A 53 -8.82 -4.93 0.11
N GLY A 54 -7.82 -5.43 -0.60
CA GLY A 54 -7.49 -6.85 -0.66
C GLY A 54 -6.20 -7.13 -1.42
N GLY A 55 -5.72 -8.37 -1.30
CA GLY A 55 -4.49 -8.80 -1.96
C GLY A 55 -3.75 -9.90 -1.20
N ARG A 56 -2.44 -9.99 -1.45
CA ARG A 56 -1.53 -10.98 -0.88
C ARG A 56 -0.61 -10.31 0.15
N ALA A 57 -0.01 -11.13 1.01
CA ALA A 57 0.89 -10.68 2.08
C ALA A 57 1.98 -9.70 1.60
N ALA A 58 2.58 -9.96 0.44
CA ALA A 58 3.65 -9.13 -0.14
C ALA A 58 3.13 -7.93 -0.94
N ALA A 59 1.89 -7.99 -1.45
CA ALA A 59 1.35 -6.98 -2.34
C ALA A 59 -0.18 -6.96 -2.30
N ALA A 60 -0.73 -5.80 -1.97
CA ALA A 60 -2.16 -5.59 -1.86
C ALA A 60 -2.56 -4.20 -2.36
N GLY A 61 -3.85 -3.98 -2.52
CA GLY A 61 -4.36 -2.69 -2.97
C GLY A 61 -5.74 -2.37 -2.43
N ILE A 62 -6.13 -1.11 -2.59
CA ILE A 62 -7.46 -0.58 -2.28
C ILE A 62 -7.97 0.06 -3.55
N ASN A 63 -9.09 -0.43 -4.08
CA ASN A 63 -9.63 0.07 -5.36
C ASN A 63 -10.13 1.52 -5.22
N HIS A 64 -10.83 1.80 -4.12
CA HIS A 64 -11.33 3.13 -3.80
C HIS A 64 -11.11 3.47 -2.31
N LEU A 65 -10.21 4.41 -2.07
CA LEU A 65 -9.95 5.07 -0.81
C LEU A 65 -10.55 6.48 -0.88
N ALA A 66 -11.54 6.74 -0.03
CA ALA A 66 -12.15 8.06 0.09
C ALA A 66 -11.10 9.09 0.59
N PRO A 67 -11.11 10.34 0.08
CA PRO A 67 -10.13 11.37 0.46
C PRO A 67 -10.03 11.61 1.97
N GLU A 68 -11.16 11.53 2.68
CA GLU A 68 -11.26 11.74 4.12
C GLU A 68 -10.54 10.63 4.91
N ARG A 69 -10.35 9.47 4.30
CA ARG A 69 -9.67 8.31 4.90
C ARG A 69 -8.19 8.26 4.53
N LEU A 70 -7.68 9.24 3.76
CA LEU A 70 -6.27 9.31 3.39
C LEU A 70 -5.36 9.41 4.64
N SER A 71 -5.69 10.30 5.58
CA SER A 71 -4.92 10.44 6.82
C SER A 71 -4.93 9.16 7.65
N ALA A 72 -6.08 8.48 7.74
CA ALA A 72 -6.20 7.19 8.42
C ALA A 72 -5.39 6.09 7.72
N PHE A 73 -5.33 6.11 6.38
CA PHE A 73 -4.49 5.20 5.61
C PHE A 73 -3.01 5.40 5.88
N VAL A 74 -2.53 6.65 5.88
CA VAL A 74 -1.12 6.96 6.18
C VAL A 74 -0.76 6.50 7.60
N GLN A 75 -1.58 6.79 8.60
CA GLN A 75 -1.34 6.34 9.98
C GLN A 75 -1.31 4.81 10.10
N ALA A 76 -2.26 4.11 9.47
CA ALA A 76 -2.29 2.66 9.48
C ALA A 76 -1.09 2.05 8.74
N PHE A 77 -0.66 2.67 7.64
CA PHE A 77 0.52 2.26 6.88
C PHE A 77 1.80 2.42 7.72
N GLU A 78 1.99 3.57 8.35
CA GLU A 78 3.13 3.80 9.25
C GLU A 78 3.13 2.80 10.41
N GLN A 79 1.98 2.54 11.03
CA GLN A 79 1.88 1.56 12.12
C GLN A 79 2.17 0.13 11.65
N ALA A 80 1.73 -0.24 10.44
CA ALA A 80 1.92 -1.58 9.89
C ALA A 80 3.39 -1.88 9.55
N PHE A 81 4.18 -0.86 9.20
CA PHE A 81 5.54 -1.02 8.68
C PHE A 81 6.60 -0.22 9.45
N ARG A 82 6.29 0.25 10.68
CA ARG A 82 7.26 0.91 11.55
C ARG A 82 8.38 -0.06 11.91
N THR A 83 9.53 0.10 11.28
CA THR A 83 10.78 -0.56 11.67
C THR A 83 11.25 0.06 12.99
N ASN A 84 11.49 -0.77 14.02
CA ASN A 84 12.10 -0.36 15.27
C ASN A 84 13.62 -0.47 15.20
#